data_AF-A0A7I7VZN0-F1
#
_entry.id   AF-A0A7I7VZN0-F1
#
_cell.length_a   1.000
_cell.length_b   1.000
_cell.length_c   1.000
_cell.angle_alpha   90.00
_cell.angle_beta   90.00
_cell.angle_gamma   90.00
#
_symmetry.space_group_name_H-M   'P 1'
#
loop_
_entity.id
_entity.type
_entity.pdbx_description
1 polymer ?
#
loop_
_entity_poly.entity_id
_entity_poly.type
_entity_poly.pdbx_seq_one_letter_code
_entity_poly.pdbx_strand_id
1 'polypeptide(L)' 'MKNLYLRNVPDDVIERLERLGARANTSVSAIAVQELAEASRRADNPALLGALPDLDIDPTALAGDVQAERPRR' A
#
# COMPACT_ATOMS: atom_id res chain seq x y z
N MET A 1 24.46 -5.31 -1.46
CA MET A 1 23.30 -4.63 -2.06
C MET A 1 23.36 -4.79 -3.57
N LYS A 2 22.23 -5.05 -4.24
CA LYS A 2 22.16 -5.15 -5.70
C LYS A 2 21.58 -3.83 -6.25
N ASN A 3 22.05 -3.38 -7.41
CA ASN A 3 21.52 -2.19 -8.07
C ASN A 3 20.41 -2.58 -9.03
N LEU A 4 19.31 -1.82 -9.01
CA LEU A 4 18.20 -1.94 -9.96
C LEU A 4 18.11 -0.63 -10.75
N TYR A 5 18.14 -0.74 -12.09
CA TYR A 5 17.99 0.41 -12.97
C TYR A 5 16.59 0.38 -13.58
N LEU A 6 15.76 1.36 -13.22
CA LEU A 6 14.46 1.58 -13.84
C LEU A 6 14.66 2.35 -15.15
N ARG A 7 13.99 1.92 -16.22
CA ARG A 7 14.02 2.55 -17.54
C ARG A 7 12.61 2.77 -18.04
N ASN A 8 12.43 3.77 -18.91
CA ASN A 8 11.14 4.12 -19.49
C ASN A 8 10.07 4.40 -18.43
N VAL A 9 10.46 5.09 -17.36
CA VAL A 9 9.51 5.51 -16.32
C VAL A 9 8.69 6.67 -16.90
N PRO A 10 7.34 6.59 -16.86
CA PRO A 10 6.50 7.68 -17.32
C PRO A 10 6.77 8.99 -16.57
N ASP A 11 6.68 10.12 -17.28
CA ASP A 11 6.99 11.44 -16.72
C ASP A 11 6.10 11.79 -15.51
N ASP A 12 4.81 11.46 -15.59
CA ASP A 12 3.84 11.68 -14.51
C ASP A 12 4.19 10.90 -13.23
N VAL A 13 4.78 9.71 -13.38
CA VAL A 13 5.28 8.91 -12.26
C VAL A 13 6.49 9.60 -11.63
N ILE A 14 7.44 10.08 -12.44
CA ILE A 14 8.62 10.81 -11.94
C ILE A 14 8.17 12.08 -11.20
N GLU A 15 7.29 12.89 -11.77
CA GLU A 15 6.76 14.10 -11.14
C GLU A 15 6.08 13.81 -9.79
N ARG A 16 5.34 12.69 -9.70
CA ARG A 16 4.73 12.28 -8.44
C ARG A 16 5.79 11.85 -7.42
N LEU A 17 6.81 11.10 -7.81
CA LEU A 17 7.90 10.71 -6.92
C LEU A 17 8.73 11.91 -6.44
N GLU A 18 8.97 12.91 -7.30
CA GLU A 18 9.64 14.16 -6.94
C GLU A 18 8.85 14.93 -5.90
N ARG A 19 7.53 15.08 -6.07
CA ARG A 19 6.67 15.71 -5.07
C ARG A 19 6.69 14.97 -3.73
N LEU A 20 6.72 13.64 -3.76
CA LEU A 20 6.83 12.84 -2.54
C LEU A 20 8.19 13.01 -1.86
N GLY A 21 9.28 13.00 -2.64
CA GLY A 21 10.63 13.24 -2.15
C GLY A 21 10.77 14.62 -1.52
N ALA A 22 10.27 15.67 -2.17
CA ALA A 22 10.27 17.03 -1.65
C ALA A 22 9.53 17.15 -0.31
N ARG A 23 8.36 16.52 -0.17
CA ARG A 23 7.58 16.51 1.08
C ARG A 23 8.28 15.76 2.21
N ALA A 24 8.97 14.67 1.89
CA ALA A 24 9.69 13.84 2.85
C ALA A 24 11.15 14.29 3.06
N ASN A 25 11.57 15.39 2.42
CA ASN A 25 12.95 15.90 2.41
C ASN A 25 13.98 14.80 2.07
N THR A 26 13.67 13.99 1.05
CA THR A 26 14.48 12.85 0.61
C THR A 26 14.53 12.76 -0.90
N SER A 27 15.42 11.92 -1.43
CA SER A 27 15.59 11.76 -2.88
C SER A 27 14.51 10.89 -3.52
N VAL A 28 14.26 11.11 -4.82
CA VAL A 28 13.39 10.24 -5.64
C VAL A 28 13.82 8.78 -5.56
N SER A 29 15.12 8.50 -5.60
CA SER A 29 15.65 7.14 -5.48
C SER A 29 15.35 6.51 -4.12
N ALA A 30 15.39 7.29 -3.03
CA ALA A 30 15.05 6.80 -1.70
C ALA A 30 13.55 6.44 -1.61
N ILE A 31 12.67 7.30 -2.15
CA ILE A 31 11.24 7.00 -2.26
C ILE A 31 11.03 5.74 -3.10
N ALA A 32 11.66 5.63 -4.27
CA ALA A 32 11.50 4.48 -5.15
C ALA A 32 11.91 3.17 -4.46
N VAL A 33 13.03 3.16 -3.71
CA VAL A 33 13.46 1.98 -2.94
C VAL A 33 12.45 1.65 -1.83
N GLN A 34 11.94 2.65 -1.12
CA GLN A 34 10.94 2.46 -0.07
C GLN A 34 9.65 1.84 -0.64
N GLU A 35 9.14 2.39 -1.74
CA GLU A 35 7.92 1.87 -2.39
C GLU A 35 8.12 0.46 -2.95
N LEU A 36 9.29 0.16 -3.51
CA LEU A 36 9.63 -1.20 -3.95
C LEU A 36 9.66 -2.18 -2.77
N ALA A 37 10.18 -1.76 -1.60
CA ALA A 37 10.18 -2.59 -0.41
C ALA A 37 8.74 -2.85 0.10
N GLU A 38 7.87 -1.83 0.10
CA GLU A 38 6.46 -1.98 0.48
C GLU A 38 5.67 -2.84 -0.53
N ALA A 39 5.92 -2.67 -1.82
CA ALA A 39 5.33 -3.50 -2.86
C ALA A 39 5.75 -4.97 -2.68
N SER A 40 7.04 -5.21 -2.41
CA SER A 40 7.56 -6.56 -2.17
C SER A 40 6.95 -7.20 -0.93
N ARG A 41 6.76 -6.44 0.17
CA ARG A 41 6.10 -6.97 1.38
C ARG A 41 4.67 -7.42 1.11
N ARG A 42 3.95 -6.70 0.26
CA ARG A 42 2.54 -6.99 -0.06
C ARG A 42 2.34 -8.05 -1.13
N ALA A 43 3.41 -8.46 -1.82
CA ALA A 43 3.33 -9.42 -2.93
C ALA A 43 2.71 -10.75 -2.49
N ASP A 44 3.01 -11.20 -1.27
CA ASP A 44 2.52 -12.46 -0.72
C ASP A 44 1.17 -12.32 -0.01
N ASN A 45 0.66 -11.10 0.20
CA ASN A 45 -0.58 -10.86 0.93
C ASN A 45 -1.79 -11.61 0.37
N PRO A 46 -2.04 -11.67 -0.96
CA PRO A 46 -3.17 -12.41 -1.49
C PRO A 46 -3.12 -13.90 -1.14
N ALA A 47 -1.94 -14.51 -1.21
CA ALA A 47 -1.74 -15.91 -0.86
C ALA A 47 -1.93 -16.13 0.66
N LEU A 48 -1.38 -15.24 1.49
CA LEU A 48 -1.54 -15.28 2.95
C LEU A 48 -3.01 -15.11 3.36
N LEU A 49 -3.72 -14.15 2.77
CA LEU A 49 -5.14 -13.90 3.02
C LEU A 49 -5.99 -15.09 2.57
N GLY A 50 -5.70 -15.68 1.42
CA GLY A 50 -6.40 -16.87 0.92
C GLY A 50 -6.14 -18.13 1.74
N ALA A 51 -5.05 -18.17 2.52
CA ALA A 51 -4.73 -19.29 3.41
C ALA A 51 -5.34 -19.14 4.82
N LEU A 52 -5.97 -18.00 5.13
CA LEU A 52 -6.64 -17.83 6.41
C LEU A 52 -7.87 -18.74 6.49
N PRO A 53 -8.17 -19.29 7.68
CA PRO A 53 -9.40 -20.05 7.88
C PRO A 53 -10.60 -19.13 7.70
N ASP A 54 -11.65 -19.65 7.08
CA ASP A 54 -12.95 -19.01 7.10
C ASP A 54 -13.49 -19.04 8.53
N LEU A 55 -13.81 -17.87 9.08
CA LEU A 55 -14.32 -17.72 10.44
C LEU A 55 -15.85 -17.68 10.48
N ASP A 56 -16.52 -17.81 9.33
CA ASP A 56 -17.99 -17.71 9.20
C ASP A 56 -18.54 -16.37 9.76
N ILE A 57 -17.77 -15.30 9.58
CA ILE A 57 -18.15 -13.95 9.99
C ILE A 57 -18.87 -13.27 8.84
N ASP A 58 -20.16 -12.97 9.00
CA ASP A 58 -20.92 -12.18 8.03
C ASP A 58 -20.44 -10.71 8.02
N PRO A 59 -19.87 -10.22 6.90
CA PRO A 59 -19.43 -8.83 6.79
C PRO A 59 -20.58 -7.82 6.92
N THR A 60 -21.80 -8.23 6.54
CA THR A 60 -22.98 -7.36 6.57
C THR A 60 -23.44 -7.11 8.01
N ALA A 61 -23.48 -8.16 8.83
CA ALA A 61 -23.74 -8.06 10.26
C ALA A 61 -22.70 -7.16 10.93
N LEU A 62 -21.41 -7.41 10.68
CA LEU A 62 -20.31 -6.63 11.25
C LEU A 62 -20.41 -5.13 10.88
N ALA A 63 -20.68 -4.83 9.60
CA ALA A 63 -20.84 -3.45 9.15
C ALA A 63 -22.07 -2.78 9.80
N GLY A 64 -23.15 -3.54 10.00
CA GLY A 64 -24.34 -3.11 10.72
C GLY A 64 -24.03 -2.70 12.17
N ASP A 65 -23.30 -3.54 12.89
CA ASP A 65 -22.93 -3.30 14.29
C ASP A 65 -22.04 -2.05 14.42
N VAL A 66 -21.01 -1.93 13.57
CA VAL A 66 -20.13 -0.74 13.53
C VAL A 66 -20.91 0.54 13.25
N GLN A 67 -21.91 0.47 12.36
CA GLN A 67 -22.73 1.62 12.03
C GLN A 67 -23.71 1.98 13.16
N ALA A 68 -24.22 0.98 13.89
CA ALA A 68 -25.11 1.18 15.03
C ALA A 68 -24.42 1.88 16.20
N GLU A 69 -23.13 1.59 16.44
CA GLU A 69 -22.34 2.22 17.50
C GLU A 69 -21.78 3.61 17.13
N ARG A 70 -21.76 3.96 15.83
CA ARG A 70 -21.21 5.25 15.40
C ARG A 70 -22.11 6.39 15.91
N PRO A 71 -21.58 7.34 16.68
CA PRO A 71 -22.38 8.47 17.15
C PRO A 71 -22.93 9.24 15.94
N ARG A 72 -24.24 9.46 15.92
CA ARG A 72 -24.89 10.29 14.91
C ARG A 72 -24.27 11.69 15.01
N ARG A 73 -23.63 12.11 13.93
CA ARG A 73 -22.99 13.41 13.79
C ARG A 73 -24.01 14.48 13.44
#